data_AF-A0A5C7EXK5-F1
#
_entry.id   AF-A0A5C7EXK5-F1
#
_cell.length_a   1.000
_cell.length_b   1.000
_cell.length_c   1.000
_cell.angle_alpha   90.00
_cell.angle_beta   90.00
_cell.angle_gamma   90.00
#
_symmetry.space_group_name_H-M   'P 1'
#
loop_
_entity.id
_entity.type
_entity.pdbx_description
1 polymer ?
#
loop_
_entity_poly.entity_id
_entity_poly.type
_entity_poly.pdbx_seq_one_letter_code
_entity_poly.pdbx_strand_id
1 'polypeptide(L)'
;MKYSFSIIFYFFSLAIVGQNKSMVYNKNQSDFKFTANEELKKEFNENENSNSKIQVIAKITNDTVISIYLKNNTEDSLNLSKQDRHLYLIQEAKNKKGEWKPIEYWSNSWCGNSYLSENVESQKIIKTETEKYNGTFETEIRFKFLIYDEVVYSNQLKGKINVTQFEIPKEFREHSTYKNVLRFSDRELAEKVMFLEPNAMKEFSEKYKKWVNMIADKNKKRIETENKKDQ
;
A
#
# COMPACT_ATOMS: atom_id res chain seq x y z
N MET A 1 1.06 67.35 25.13
CA MET A 1 0.94 66.55 23.89
C MET A 1 1.01 65.08 24.29
N LYS A 2 -0.12 64.39 24.41
CA LYS A 2 -0.17 62.97 24.84
C LYS A 2 -0.26 62.10 23.58
N TYR A 3 0.78 61.31 23.30
CA TYR A 3 0.75 60.29 22.25
C TYR A 3 0.17 59.00 22.84
N SER A 4 -0.96 58.55 22.28
CA SER A 4 -1.51 57.20 22.52
C SER A 4 -0.82 56.23 21.55
N PHE A 5 -0.06 55.28 22.09
CA PHE A 5 0.44 54.13 21.34
C PHE A 5 -0.61 53.01 21.39
N SER A 6 -1.37 52.83 20.32
CA SER A 6 -2.17 51.62 20.10
C SER A 6 -1.27 50.54 19.50
N ILE A 7 -0.91 49.53 20.30
CA ILE A 7 -0.26 48.32 19.81
C ILE A 7 -1.37 47.40 19.26
N ILE A 8 -1.49 47.34 17.94
CA ILE A 8 -2.33 46.34 17.27
C ILE A 8 -1.53 45.04 17.19
N PHE A 9 -1.92 44.06 18.00
CA PHE A 9 -1.44 42.68 17.89
C PHE A 9 -2.00 42.06 16.61
N TYR A 10 -1.18 41.95 15.56
CA TYR A 10 -1.46 41.07 14.43
C TYR A 10 -1.23 39.63 14.87
N PHE A 11 -2.29 38.93 15.26
CA PHE A 11 -2.32 37.47 15.23
C PHE A 11 -2.35 37.04 13.76
N PHE A 12 -1.17 36.83 13.18
CA PHE A 12 -1.05 36.13 11.91
C PHE A 12 -1.34 34.65 12.18
N SER A 13 -2.59 34.24 11.99
CA SER A 13 -2.96 32.83 11.90
C SER A 13 -2.27 32.25 10.67
N LEU A 14 -1.17 31.51 10.87
CA LEU A 14 -0.69 30.53 9.89
C LEU A 14 -1.70 29.37 9.85
N ALA A 15 -2.83 29.62 9.20
CA ALA A 15 -3.76 28.57 8.81
C ALA A 15 -3.11 27.78 7.67
N ILE A 16 -2.55 26.62 8.04
CA ILE A 16 -2.60 25.37 7.29
C ILE A 16 -2.22 25.53 5.81
N VAL A 17 -0.93 25.33 5.50
CA VAL A 17 -0.56 24.78 4.20
C VAL A 17 -1.13 23.37 4.17
N GLY A 18 -2.40 23.27 3.77
CA GLY A 18 -3.03 22.00 3.44
C GLY A 18 -2.21 21.46 2.30
N GLN A 19 -1.35 20.48 2.58
CA GLN A 19 -0.74 19.71 1.53
C GLN A 19 -1.91 19.06 0.78
N ASN A 20 -2.27 19.63 -0.38
CA ASN A 20 -3.14 18.99 -1.37
C ASN A 20 -2.37 17.79 -1.90
N LYS A 21 -2.22 16.76 -1.07
CA LYS A 21 -1.63 15.50 -1.50
C LYS A 21 -2.63 14.86 -2.46
N SER A 22 -2.21 14.70 -3.70
CA SER A 22 -2.76 13.68 -4.60
C SER A 22 -2.50 12.29 -4.02
N MET A 23 -2.98 11.24 -4.68
CA MET A 23 -2.63 9.86 -4.31
C MET A 23 -1.10 9.71 -4.18
N VAL A 24 -0.64 8.97 -3.19
CA VAL A 24 0.79 8.68 -2.98
C VAL A 24 1.01 7.18 -2.79
N TYR A 25 2.26 6.74 -2.88
CA TYR A 25 2.56 5.36 -2.53
C TYR A 25 2.47 5.16 -1.01
N ASN A 26 1.95 4.01 -0.58
CA ASN A 26 1.87 3.67 0.83
C ASN A 26 3.28 3.44 1.42
N LYS A 27 3.55 4.04 2.59
CA LYS A 27 4.85 3.98 3.29
C LYS A 27 4.76 3.25 4.63
N ASN A 28 3.99 2.16 4.69
CA ASN A 28 3.78 1.42 5.93
C ASN A 28 5.06 0.88 6.55
N GLN A 29 5.17 0.93 7.87
CA GLN A 29 6.32 0.41 8.60
C GLN A 29 5.91 -0.70 9.54
N SER A 30 6.39 -1.91 9.24
CA SER A 30 5.98 -3.11 9.97
C SER A 30 6.92 -3.45 11.12
N ASP A 31 6.34 -3.73 12.29
CA ASP A 31 6.98 -4.27 13.48
C ASP A 31 6.50 -5.71 13.75
N PHE A 32 7.33 -6.67 13.34
CA PHE A 32 7.09 -8.10 13.54
C PHE A 32 7.46 -8.60 14.96
N LYS A 33 8.05 -7.74 15.78
CA LYS A 33 8.38 -8.01 17.19
C LYS A 33 7.36 -7.39 18.15
N PHE A 34 6.33 -6.73 17.62
CA PHE A 34 5.24 -6.17 18.39
C PHE A 34 4.61 -7.22 19.31
N THR A 35 4.32 -6.81 20.55
CA THR A 35 3.63 -7.63 21.55
C THR A 35 2.28 -7.00 21.86
N ALA A 36 1.19 -7.69 21.53
CA ALA A 36 -0.17 -7.22 21.78
C ALA A 36 -0.52 -7.27 23.26
N ASN A 37 -1.22 -6.22 23.75
CA ASN A 37 -1.85 -6.22 25.06
C ASN A 37 -3.14 -7.07 25.06
N GLU A 38 -3.66 -7.39 26.25
CA GLU A 38 -4.87 -8.22 26.39
C GLU A 38 -6.12 -7.57 25.77
N GLU A 39 -6.21 -6.25 25.79
CA GLU A 39 -7.30 -5.50 25.17
C GLU A 39 -7.34 -5.74 23.65
N LEU A 40 -6.20 -5.58 22.96
CA LEU A 40 -6.12 -5.83 21.52
C LEU A 40 -6.39 -7.30 21.18
N LYS A 41 -5.89 -8.24 21.99
CA LYS A 41 -6.18 -9.67 21.80
C LYS A 41 -7.68 -9.95 21.90
N LYS A 42 -8.35 -9.35 22.89
CA LYS A 42 -9.81 -9.47 23.07
C LYS A 42 -10.57 -8.91 21.88
N GLU A 43 -10.16 -7.75 21.35
CA GLU A 43 -10.78 -7.17 20.16
C GLU A 43 -10.69 -8.07 18.93
N PHE A 44 -9.60 -8.80 18.73
CA PHE A 44 -9.50 -9.80 17.65
C PHE A 44 -10.50 -10.94 17.80
N ASN A 45 -10.82 -11.33 19.03
CA ASN A 45 -11.79 -12.40 19.30
C ASN A 45 -13.24 -11.92 19.14
N GLU A 46 -13.50 -10.63 19.38
CA GLU A 46 -14.83 -10.01 19.29
C GLU A 46 -15.13 -9.42 17.90
N ASN A 47 -14.12 -9.29 17.04
CA ASN A 47 -14.26 -8.73 15.70
C ASN A 47 -15.23 -9.56 14.82
N GLU A 48 -15.97 -8.89 13.93
CA GLU A 48 -16.87 -9.52 12.95
C GLU A 48 -16.19 -10.62 12.10
N ASN A 49 -14.88 -10.50 11.88
CA ASN A 49 -14.06 -11.47 11.15
C ASN A 49 -13.32 -12.45 12.08
N SER A 50 -13.86 -12.76 13.28
CA SER A 50 -13.28 -13.68 14.28
C SER A 50 -12.86 -15.05 13.72
N ASN A 51 -13.62 -15.57 12.74
CA ASN A 51 -13.38 -16.87 12.11
C ASN A 51 -12.48 -16.81 10.86
N SER A 52 -12.03 -15.63 10.44
CA SER A 52 -11.16 -15.49 9.27
C SER A 52 -9.76 -16.00 9.60
N LYS A 53 -9.11 -16.67 8.64
CA LYS A 53 -7.72 -17.17 8.78
C LYS A 53 -6.72 -16.06 9.07
N ILE A 54 -6.97 -14.88 8.49
CA ILE A 54 -6.19 -13.68 8.71
C ILE A 54 -7.17 -12.59 9.12
N GLN A 55 -6.85 -11.92 10.21
CA GLN A 55 -7.68 -10.84 10.74
C GLN A 55 -6.90 -9.55 10.72
N VAL A 56 -7.57 -8.44 10.38
CA VAL A 56 -6.94 -7.12 10.30
C VAL A 56 -7.77 -6.10 11.05
N ILE A 57 -7.15 -5.38 11.98
CA ILE A 57 -7.77 -4.28 12.73
C ILE A 57 -6.94 -3.02 12.53
N ALA A 58 -7.57 -1.93 12.11
CA ALA A 58 -6.95 -0.61 12.03
C ALA A 58 -7.50 0.29 13.14
N LYS A 59 -6.62 1.13 13.71
CA LYS A 59 -6.93 2.11 14.76
C LYS A 59 -6.21 3.42 14.52
N ILE A 60 -6.92 4.52 14.68
CA ILE A 60 -6.30 5.84 14.78
C ILE A 60 -5.57 5.91 16.12
N THR A 61 -4.24 6.01 16.10
CA THR A 61 -3.42 6.02 17.31
C THR A 61 -3.17 7.44 17.80
N ASN A 62 -3.02 8.39 16.87
CA ASN A 62 -2.91 9.81 17.15
C ASN A 62 -3.34 10.64 15.92
N ASP A 63 -3.12 11.94 15.95
CA ASP A 63 -3.54 12.85 14.88
C ASP A 63 -2.89 12.60 13.52
N THR A 64 -1.76 11.88 13.49
CA THR A 64 -0.92 11.68 12.32
C THR A 64 -0.68 10.21 11.96
N VAL A 65 -1.05 9.25 12.82
CA VAL A 65 -0.72 7.83 12.65
C VAL A 65 -1.96 6.96 12.80
N ILE A 66 -2.08 6.00 11.88
CA ILE A 66 -2.96 4.85 12.00
C ILE A 66 -2.09 3.61 12.23
N SER A 67 -2.36 2.90 13.33
CA SER A 67 -1.82 1.56 13.56
C SER A 67 -2.74 0.52 12.95
N ILE A 68 -2.16 -0.44 12.25
CA ILE A 68 -2.85 -1.59 11.68
C ILE A 68 -2.23 -2.85 12.26
N TYR A 69 -3.09 -3.73 12.75
CA TYR A 69 -2.72 -4.97 13.40
C TYR A 69 -3.19 -6.12 12.53
N LEU A 70 -2.33 -7.09 12.31
CA LEU A 70 -2.64 -8.31 11.58
C LEU A 70 -2.41 -9.50 12.50
N LYS A 71 -3.45 -10.32 12.67
CA LYS A 71 -3.36 -11.58 13.41
C LYS A 71 -3.35 -12.75 12.43
N ASN A 72 -2.34 -13.62 12.57
CA ASN A 72 -2.40 -14.94 11.99
C ASN A 72 -3.33 -15.81 12.86
N ASN A 73 -4.54 -16.08 12.39
CA ASN A 73 -5.55 -16.81 13.14
C ASN A 73 -5.59 -18.31 12.78
N THR A 74 -4.62 -18.80 12.00
CA THR A 74 -4.49 -20.24 11.70
C THR A 74 -3.70 -20.97 12.77
N GLU A 75 -3.68 -22.30 12.69
CA GLU A 75 -2.81 -23.16 13.51
C GLU A 75 -1.36 -23.18 13.01
N ASP A 76 -1.15 -22.92 11.72
CA ASP A 76 0.16 -22.88 11.07
C ASP A 76 0.77 -21.47 11.04
N SER A 77 2.05 -21.38 10.68
CA SER A 77 2.72 -20.11 10.40
C SER A 77 2.26 -19.50 9.07
N LEU A 78 2.04 -18.20 9.07
CA LEU A 78 1.75 -17.40 7.89
C LEU A 78 3.03 -16.75 7.36
N ASN A 79 3.35 -16.95 6.08
CA ASN A 79 4.46 -16.27 5.45
C ASN A 79 3.99 -14.97 4.77
N LEU A 80 4.38 -13.82 5.33
CA LEU A 80 4.06 -12.52 4.76
C LEU A 80 5.17 -12.06 3.83
N SER A 81 4.82 -11.94 2.54
CA SER A 81 5.68 -11.27 1.58
C SER A 81 5.80 -9.80 1.96
N LYS A 82 7.03 -9.31 2.00
CA LYS A 82 7.33 -7.88 2.15
C LYS A 82 8.42 -7.47 1.19
N GLN A 83 8.49 -6.18 0.96
CA GLN A 83 9.63 -5.59 0.27
C GLN A 83 10.22 -4.50 1.16
N ASP A 84 11.52 -4.62 1.41
CA ASP A 84 12.22 -3.84 2.43
C ASP A 84 11.59 -4.05 3.82
N ARG A 85 10.68 -3.16 4.24
CA ARG A 85 9.90 -3.22 5.50
C ARG A 85 8.41 -2.96 5.30
N HIS A 86 7.98 -2.85 4.04
CA HIS A 86 6.63 -2.50 3.67
C HIS A 86 5.88 -3.79 3.30
N LEU A 87 4.73 -4.00 3.92
CA LEU A 87 3.76 -5.02 3.53
C LEU A 87 2.97 -4.54 2.31
N TYR A 88 2.46 -5.47 1.49
CA TYR A 88 1.58 -5.16 0.37
C TYR A 88 0.23 -4.65 0.88
N LEU A 89 0.18 -3.35 1.10
CA LEU A 89 -0.87 -2.65 1.82
C LEU A 89 -1.13 -1.29 1.16
N ILE A 90 -2.41 -0.97 0.94
CA ILE A 90 -2.83 0.38 0.56
C ILE A 90 -4.09 0.80 1.32
N GLN A 91 -4.28 2.10 1.47
CA GLN A 91 -5.52 2.68 1.98
C GLN A 91 -6.54 2.90 0.85
N GLU A 92 -7.80 2.58 1.14
CA GLU A 92 -8.96 2.90 0.33
C GLU A 92 -9.91 3.83 1.09
N ALA A 93 -10.69 4.62 0.35
CA ALA A 93 -11.74 5.47 0.88
C ALA A 93 -13.01 5.37 0.03
N LYS A 94 -14.18 5.58 0.65
CA LYS A 94 -15.42 5.74 -0.10
C LYS A 94 -15.42 7.10 -0.83
N ASN A 95 -15.73 7.09 -2.12
CA ASN A 95 -15.92 8.33 -2.87
C ASN A 95 -17.30 8.96 -2.58
N LYS A 96 -17.63 10.07 -3.25
CA LYS A 96 -18.94 10.75 -3.12
C LYS A 96 -20.15 9.87 -3.47
N LYS A 97 -19.95 8.75 -4.18
CA LYS A 97 -20.98 7.77 -4.54
C LYS A 97 -21.03 6.58 -3.56
N GLY A 98 -20.19 6.58 -2.51
CA GLY A 98 -20.08 5.47 -1.57
C GLY A 98 -19.25 4.29 -2.05
N GLU A 99 -18.56 4.42 -3.19
CA GLU A 99 -17.74 3.35 -3.76
C GLU A 99 -16.33 3.37 -3.17
N TRP A 100 -15.80 2.21 -2.79
CA TRP A 100 -14.40 2.08 -2.39
C TRP A 100 -13.47 2.37 -3.57
N LYS A 101 -12.53 3.29 -3.38
CA LYS A 101 -11.47 3.61 -4.33
C LYS A 101 -10.12 3.68 -3.62
N PRO A 102 -9.03 3.27 -4.28
CA PRO A 102 -7.69 3.48 -3.75
C PRO A 102 -7.43 4.98 -3.60
N ILE A 103 -6.79 5.35 -2.50
CA ILE A 103 -6.23 6.70 -2.28
C ILE A 103 -4.73 6.66 -2.01
N GLU A 104 -4.17 5.44 -2.09
CA GLU A 104 -2.76 5.14 -2.13
C GLU A 104 -2.50 4.07 -3.19
N TYR A 105 -1.24 3.91 -3.57
CA TYR A 105 -0.80 2.82 -4.43
C TYR A 105 0.41 2.09 -3.83
N TRP A 106 0.62 0.87 -4.28
CA TRP A 106 1.79 0.07 -3.98
C TRP A 106 2.93 0.37 -4.93
N SER A 107 4.16 0.33 -4.42
CA SER A 107 5.36 0.61 -5.19
C SER A 107 6.46 -0.41 -4.88
N ASN A 108 7.13 -0.88 -5.93
CA ASN A 108 8.30 -1.76 -5.80
C ASN A 108 9.60 -0.95 -5.93
N SER A 109 10.53 -1.16 -5.01
CA SER A 109 11.93 -0.76 -5.09
C SER A 109 12.61 -1.63 -6.15
N TRP A 110 13.26 -1.02 -7.14
CA TRP A 110 13.91 -1.70 -8.28
C TRP A 110 15.15 -2.54 -7.91
N CYS A 111 15.62 -2.49 -6.66
CA CYS A 111 16.72 -3.35 -6.22
C CYS A 111 16.19 -4.78 -5.99
N GLY A 112 16.50 -5.71 -6.90
CA GLY A 112 16.13 -7.13 -6.84
C GLY A 112 16.70 -7.93 -5.66
N ASN A 113 17.04 -7.29 -4.53
CA ASN A 113 17.75 -7.86 -3.38
C ASN A 113 16.94 -7.81 -2.07
N SER A 114 15.66 -7.40 -2.08
CA SER A 114 14.90 -7.15 -0.84
C SER A 114 13.49 -7.75 -0.81
N TYR A 115 13.26 -8.80 -1.60
CA TYR A 115 12.09 -9.67 -1.41
C TYR A 115 12.37 -10.58 -0.21
N LEU A 116 11.80 -10.19 0.93
CA LEU A 116 11.88 -10.96 2.15
C LEU A 116 10.50 -11.48 2.50
N SER A 117 10.49 -12.59 3.19
CA SER A 117 9.29 -13.28 3.60
C SER A 117 9.41 -13.40 5.12
N GLU A 118 8.49 -12.82 5.87
CA GLU A 118 8.51 -12.89 7.33
C GLU A 118 7.54 -13.97 7.80
N ASN A 119 8.04 -14.86 8.64
CA ASN A 119 7.22 -15.88 9.25
C ASN A 119 6.47 -15.28 10.46
N VAL A 120 5.14 -15.29 10.38
CA VAL A 120 4.24 -14.91 11.47
C VAL A 120 3.67 -16.19 12.06
N GLU A 121 4.12 -16.53 13.27
CA GLU A 121 3.67 -17.71 14.01
C GLU A 121 2.14 -17.73 14.21
N SER A 122 1.62 -18.93 14.50
CA SER A 122 0.23 -19.15 14.87
C SER A 122 -0.20 -18.22 16.00
N GLN A 123 -1.39 -17.63 15.86
CA GLN A 123 -2.00 -16.68 16.81
C GLN A 123 -1.21 -15.38 17.06
N LYS A 124 -0.07 -15.18 16.39
CA LYS A 124 0.76 -13.98 16.55
C LYS A 124 0.09 -12.76 15.91
N ILE A 125 0.20 -11.63 16.60
CA ILE A 125 -0.24 -10.32 16.12
C ILE A 125 0.99 -9.50 15.77
N ILE A 126 1.04 -8.97 14.56
CA ILE A 126 2.03 -8.00 14.12
C ILE A 126 1.40 -6.61 13.99
N LYS A 127 2.23 -5.58 13.98
CA LYS A 127 1.81 -4.19 13.81
C LYS A 127 2.44 -3.62 12.54
N THR A 128 1.71 -2.78 11.84
CA THR A 128 2.25 -1.85 10.85
C THR A 128 1.62 -0.48 11.01
N GLU A 129 2.35 0.58 10.73
CA GLU A 129 1.87 1.96 10.89
C GLU A 129 1.89 2.71 9.57
N THR A 130 0.93 3.61 9.37
CA THR A 130 0.86 4.48 8.18
C THR A 130 0.37 5.89 8.54
N GLU A 131 0.56 6.83 7.61
CA GLU A 131 0.12 8.22 7.76
C GLU A 131 -1.41 8.30 7.85
N LYS A 132 -1.92 9.00 8.86
CA LYS A 132 -3.31 9.44 8.89
C LYS A 132 -3.45 10.68 8.02
N TYR A 133 -4.17 10.53 6.91
CA TYR A 133 -4.49 11.68 6.08
C TYR A 133 -5.41 12.68 6.79
N ASN A 134 -5.28 13.93 6.38
CA ASN A 134 -6.17 15.02 6.72
C ASN A 134 -6.71 15.63 5.43
N GLY A 135 -7.88 16.27 5.52
CA GLY A 135 -8.49 16.97 4.39
C GLY A 135 -9.89 17.47 4.74
N THR A 136 -10.62 17.93 3.73
CA THR A 136 -11.96 18.51 3.91
C THR A 136 -13.08 17.52 3.64
N PHE A 137 -12.80 16.39 2.99
CA PHE A 137 -13.79 15.38 2.65
C PHE A 137 -13.83 14.29 3.72
N GLU A 138 -14.92 14.27 4.49
CA GLU A 138 -15.22 13.22 5.46
C GLU A 138 -15.70 11.95 4.76
N THR A 139 -15.11 10.81 5.13
CA THR A 139 -15.38 9.51 4.51
C THR A 139 -15.07 8.38 5.48
N GLU A 140 -15.50 7.18 5.13
CA GLU A 140 -14.95 5.95 5.68
C GLU A 140 -13.69 5.56 4.89
N ILE A 141 -12.69 5.08 5.62
CA ILE A 141 -11.45 4.52 5.10
C ILE A 141 -11.32 3.07 5.56
N ARG A 142 -10.56 2.28 4.80
CA ARG A 142 -10.14 0.93 5.17
C ARG A 142 -8.77 0.63 4.58
N PHE A 143 -8.16 -0.43 5.06
CA PHE A 143 -6.90 -0.93 4.55
C PHE A 143 -7.09 -2.21 3.76
N LYS A 144 -6.49 -2.27 2.58
CA LYS A 144 -6.47 -3.42 1.69
C LYS A 144 -5.09 -4.07 1.76
N PHE A 145 -5.05 -5.31 2.25
CA PHE A 145 -3.85 -6.15 2.27
C PHE A 145 -3.93 -7.19 1.17
N LEU A 146 -2.86 -7.34 0.40
CA LEU A 146 -2.70 -8.47 -0.51
C LEU A 146 -1.76 -9.49 0.15
N ILE A 147 -2.29 -10.67 0.45
CA ILE A 147 -1.55 -11.77 1.07
C ILE A 147 -1.68 -12.98 0.15
N TYR A 148 -0.54 -13.41 -0.42
CA TYR A 148 -0.52 -14.32 -1.56
C TYR A 148 -1.32 -13.74 -2.73
N ASP A 149 -2.44 -14.36 -3.12
CA ASP A 149 -3.35 -13.88 -4.16
C ASP A 149 -4.72 -13.43 -3.59
N GLU A 150 -4.85 -13.38 -2.26
CA GLU A 150 -6.10 -13.03 -1.58
C GLU A 150 -6.03 -11.63 -0.98
N VAL A 151 -7.17 -10.94 -1.01
CA VAL A 151 -7.30 -9.62 -0.39
C VAL A 151 -8.02 -9.72 0.95
N VAL A 152 -7.41 -9.14 1.97
CA VAL A 152 -7.97 -9.02 3.32
C VAL A 152 -8.15 -7.54 3.65
N TYR A 153 -9.30 -7.21 4.26
CA TYR A 153 -9.62 -5.84 4.63
C TYR A 153 -9.60 -5.63 6.15
N SER A 154 -9.21 -4.43 6.57
CA SER A 154 -9.43 -3.97 7.95
C SER A 154 -10.91 -3.64 8.22
N ASN A 155 -11.24 -3.42 9.48
CA ASN A 155 -12.44 -2.66 9.85
C ASN A 155 -12.42 -1.25 9.21
N GLN A 156 -13.61 -0.66 9.14
CA GLN A 156 -13.79 0.70 8.65
C GLN A 156 -13.46 1.72 9.74
N LEU A 157 -12.83 2.82 9.36
CA LEU A 157 -12.55 3.97 10.22
C LEU A 157 -13.15 5.22 9.61
N LYS A 158 -13.65 6.14 10.44
CA LYS A 158 -13.94 7.50 9.96
C LYS A 158 -12.64 8.25 9.75
N GLY A 159 -12.52 8.90 8.60
CA GLY A 159 -11.32 9.64 8.20
C GLY A 159 -11.65 10.90 7.41
N LYS A 160 -10.62 11.71 7.17
CA LYS A 160 -10.68 12.90 6.34
C LYS A 160 -9.59 12.83 5.27
N ILE A 161 -9.97 13.09 4.04
CA ILE A 161 -9.04 13.08 2.89
C ILE A 161 -9.27 14.33 2.03
N ASN A 162 -8.33 14.61 1.14
CA ASN A 162 -8.58 15.51 0.02
C ASN A 162 -9.16 14.70 -1.15
N VAL A 163 -10.16 15.26 -1.85
CA VAL A 163 -10.79 14.57 -3.00
C VAL A 163 -9.78 14.28 -4.10
N THR A 164 -8.73 15.10 -4.23
CA THR A 164 -7.59 14.90 -5.14
C THR A 164 -6.83 13.59 -4.88
N GLN A 165 -6.99 12.96 -3.71
CA GLN A 165 -6.37 11.65 -3.43
C GLN A 165 -7.00 10.51 -4.25
N PHE A 166 -8.18 10.71 -4.84
CA PHE A 166 -8.75 9.75 -5.80
C PHE A 166 -8.17 9.87 -7.21
N GLU A 167 -7.42 10.94 -7.49
CA GLU A 167 -6.83 11.18 -8.81
C GLU A 167 -5.51 10.43 -8.95
N ILE A 168 -5.33 9.73 -10.08
CA ILE A 168 -4.07 9.05 -10.39
C ILE A 168 -3.03 10.10 -10.81
N PRO A 169 -1.96 10.31 -10.03
CA PRO A 169 -0.98 11.35 -10.29
C PRO A 169 -0.04 10.94 -11.43
N LYS A 170 0.73 11.90 -11.96
CA LYS A 170 1.71 11.62 -13.02
C LYS A 170 2.79 10.65 -12.53
N GLU A 171 3.22 10.83 -11.28
CA GLU A 171 4.23 10.05 -10.57
C GLU A 171 3.87 8.56 -10.52
N PHE A 172 2.58 8.22 -10.43
CA PHE A 172 2.10 6.83 -10.48
C PHE A 172 2.49 6.16 -11.79
N ARG A 173 2.30 6.85 -12.92
CA ARG A 173 2.61 6.33 -14.26
C ARG A 173 4.10 6.41 -14.59
N GLU A 174 4.81 7.32 -13.95
CA GLU A 174 6.26 7.45 -14.10
C GLU A 174 7.05 6.47 -13.23
N HIS A 175 6.38 5.81 -12.28
CA HIS A 175 6.96 4.84 -11.37
C HIS A 175 7.60 3.65 -12.10
N SER A 176 8.70 3.13 -11.55
CA SER A 176 9.45 2.01 -12.14
C SER A 176 8.58 0.77 -12.29
N THR A 177 7.84 0.38 -11.25
CA THR A 177 6.89 -0.75 -11.28
C THR A 177 5.92 -0.63 -12.46
N TYR A 178 5.27 0.53 -12.60
CA TYR A 178 4.31 0.78 -13.68
C TYR A 178 4.98 0.63 -15.05
N LYS A 179 6.13 1.30 -15.26
CA LYS A 179 6.91 1.21 -16.50
C LYS A 179 7.39 -0.20 -16.79
N ASN A 180 7.73 -0.98 -15.78
CA ASN A 180 8.21 -2.36 -15.94
C ASN A 180 7.11 -3.27 -16.45
N VAL A 181 5.90 -3.18 -15.87
CA VAL A 181 4.74 -3.94 -16.35
C VAL A 181 4.47 -3.61 -17.83
N LEU A 182 4.55 -2.32 -18.20
CA LEU A 182 4.35 -1.87 -19.57
C LEU A 182 5.39 -2.37 -20.58
N ARG A 183 6.55 -2.88 -20.15
CA ARG A 183 7.55 -3.46 -21.08
C ARG A 183 7.04 -4.73 -21.75
N PHE A 184 6.06 -5.40 -21.15
CA PHE A 184 5.60 -6.72 -21.58
C PHE A 184 4.09 -6.95 -21.41
N SER A 185 3.34 -5.92 -21.02
CA SER A 185 1.89 -5.95 -20.84
C SER A 185 1.29 -4.56 -21.10
N ASP A 186 0.04 -4.37 -20.71
CA ASP A 186 -0.77 -3.17 -20.86
C ASP A 186 -0.90 -2.34 -19.55
N ARG A 187 -1.61 -1.20 -19.67
CA ARG A 187 -1.89 -0.27 -18.56
C ARG A 187 -2.82 -0.87 -17.52
N GLU A 188 -3.73 -1.76 -17.92
CA GLU A 188 -4.71 -2.35 -17.03
C GLU A 188 -4.02 -3.23 -16.00
N LEU A 189 -3.11 -4.11 -16.45
CA LEU A 189 -2.32 -4.91 -15.52
C LEU A 189 -1.41 -4.04 -14.64
N ALA A 190 -0.84 -2.97 -15.20
CA ALA A 190 0.00 -2.06 -14.43
C ALA A 190 -0.78 -1.40 -13.28
N GLU A 191 -2.01 -0.96 -13.54
CA GLU A 191 -2.90 -0.41 -12.50
C GLU A 191 -3.32 -1.47 -11.49
N LYS A 192 -3.73 -2.67 -11.94
CA LYS A 192 -4.07 -3.80 -11.06
C LYS A 192 -2.92 -4.17 -10.12
N VAL A 193 -1.69 -4.20 -10.62
CA VAL A 193 -0.49 -4.48 -9.82
C VAL A 193 -0.27 -3.40 -8.76
N MET A 194 -0.33 -2.12 -9.17
CA MET A 194 -0.11 -0.99 -8.27
C MET A 194 -1.23 -0.82 -7.24
N PHE A 195 -2.46 -1.23 -7.57
CA PHE A 195 -3.59 -1.19 -6.64
C PHE A 195 -3.81 -2.49 -5.88
N LEU A 196 -2.89 -3.45 -5.96
CA LEU A 196 -2.97 -4.71 -5.23
C LEU A 196 -4.26 -5.50 -5.50
N GLU A 197 -4.67 -5.54 -6.76
CA GLU A 197 -5.84 -6.32 -7.16
C GLU A 197 -5.53 -7.83 -7.09
N PRO A 198 -6.51 -8.67 -6.69
CA PRO A 198 -6.34 -10.12 -6.66
C PRO A 198 -5.85 -10.67 -8.00
N ASN A 199 -4.97 -11.68 -7.97
CA ASN A 199 -4.34 -12.31 -9.14
C ASN A 199 -3.44 -11.40 -10.00
N ALA A 200 -3.34 -10.09 -9.73
CA ALA A 200 -2.53 -9.19 -10.54
C ALA A 200 -1.04 -9.53 -10.49
N MET A 201 -0.52 -9.92 -9.31
CA MET A 201 0.87 -10.35 -9.16
C MET A 201 1.15 -11.67 -9.90
N LYS A 202 0.19 -12.59 -9.87
CA LYS A 202 0.28 -13.85 -10.62
C LYS A 202 0.29 -13.61 -12.13
N GLU A 203 -0.65 -12.83 -12.64
CA GLU A 203 -0.70 -12.45 -14.06
C GLU A 203 0.59 -11.74 -14.50
N PHE A 204 1.08 -10.80 -13.67
CA PHE A 204 2.36 -10.13 -13.87
C PHE A 204 3.53 -11.13 -13.98
N SER A 205 3.63 -12.07 -13.04
CA SER A 205 4.69 -13.08 -13.02
C SER A 205 4.66 -13.98 -14.26
N GLU A 206 3.47 -14.39 -14.69
CA GLU A 206 3.29 -15.21 -15.90
C GLU A 206 3.68 -14.48 -17.18
N LYS A 207 3.23 -13.22 -17.36
CA LYS A 207 3.61 -12.40 -18.52
C LYS A 207 5.09 -12.07 -18.52
N TYR A 208 5.66 -11.78 -17.35
CA TYR A 208 7.10 -11.53 -17.22
C TYR A 208 7.92 -12.76 -17.64
N LYS A 209 7.58 -13.96 -17.17
CA LYS A 209 8.25 -15.21 -17.57
C LYS A 209 8.20 -15.44 -19.08
N LYS A 210 7.02 -15.24 -19.69
CA LYS A 210 6.86 -15.36 -21.16
C LYS A 210 7.76 -14.37 -21.90
N TRP A 211 7.83 -13.12 -21.44
CA TRP A 211 8.69 -12.10 -22.03
C TRP A 211 10.18 -12.44 -21.90
N VAL A 212 10.63 -12.88 -20.72
CA VAL A 212 12.03 -13.29 -20.51
C VAL A 212 12.41 -14.42 -21.47
N ASN A 213 11.57 -15.45 -21.60
CA ASN A 213 11.82 -16.57 -22.51
C ASN A 213 11.89 -16.10 -23.98
N MET A 214 10.97 -15.23 -24.40
CA MET A 214 10.98 -14.65 -25.75
C MET A 214 12.27 -13.86 -26.03
N ILE A 215 12.76 -13.08 -25.07
CA ILE A 215 14.01 -12.32 -25.22
C ILE A 215 15.22 -13.26 -25.29
N ALA A 216 15.24 -14.32 -24.47
CA ALA A 216 16.30 -15.33 -24.50
C ALA A 216 16.36 -16.05 -25.87
N ASP A 217 15.21 -16.46 -26.40
CA ASP A 217 15.11 -17.10 -27.72
C ASP A 217 15.56 -16.17 -28.85
N LYS A 218 15.17 -14.89 -28.78
CA LYS A 218 15.60 -13.88 -29.76
C LYS A 218 17.11 -13.68 -29.74
N ASN A 219 17.72 -13.62 -28.55
CA ASN A 219 19.16 -13.48 -28.40
C ASN A 219 19.91 -14.70 -28.91
N LYS A 220 19.42 -15.91 -28.63
CA LYS A 220 19.99 -17.16 -29.15
C LYS A 220 20.00 -17.18 -30.69
N LYS A 221 18.87 -16.85 -31.32
CA LYS A 221 18.77 -16.77 -32.80
C LYS A 221 19.70 -15.72 -33.40
N ARG A 222 19.89 -14.58 -32.72
CA ARG A 222 20.84 -13.55 -33.18
C ARG A 222 22.27 -14.07 -33.20
N ILE A 223 22.71 -14.72 -32.12
CA ILE A 223 24.05 -15.31 -32.01
C ILE A 223 24.26 -16.39 -33.09
N GLU A 224 23.28 -17.25 -33.31
CA GLU A 224 23.33 -18.27 -34.38
C GLU A 224 23.41 -17.67 -35.79
N THR A 225 22.82 -16.48 -35.99
CA THR A 225 22.86 -15.78 -37.29
C THR A 225 24.18 -15.05 -37.51
N GLU A 226 24.74 -14.45 -36.46
CA GLU A 226 26.06 -13.79 -36.50
C GLU A 226 27.17 -14.82 -36.80
N ASN A 227 27.17 -15.97 -36.09
CA ASN A 227 28.15 -17.03 -36.32
C ASN A 227 28.09 -17.67 -37.73
N LYS A 228 26.94 -17.57 -38.43
CA LYS A 228 26.79 -18.06 -39.81
C LYS A 228 27.24 -17.06 -40.88
N LYS A 229 27.47 -15.79 -40.52
CA LYS A 229 27.98 -14.77 -41.44
C LYS A 229 29.50 -14.72 -41.48
N ASP A 230 30.15 -15.26 -40.45
CA ASP A 230 31.60 -15.33 -40.31
C ASP A 230 32.20 -16.66 -40.83
N GLN A 231 31.36 -17.53 -41.41
CA GLN A 231 31.73 -18.77 -42.12
C GLN A 231 31.49 -18.61 -43.63
#